data_AF-A0A1L9P0L2-F1
#
_entry.id   AF-A0A1L9P0L2-F1
#
_cell.length_a   1.000
_cell.length_b   1.000
_cell.length_c   1.000
_cell.angle_alpha   90.00
_cell.angle_beta   90.00
_cell.angle_gamma   90.00
#
_symmetry.space_group_name_H-M   'P 1'
#
loop_
_entity.id
_entity.type
_entity.pdbx_description
1 polymer ?
#
loop_
_entity_poly.entity_id
_entity_poly.type
_entity_poly.pdbx_seq_one_letter_code
_entity_poly.pdbx_strand_id
1 'polypeptide(L)'
;MTSYPELLKRPNLYDDDDYEDFRDEITDTLSPGFPLTKQLELEFGARCRIQVISEYNITAEEDLNILASLVDPWALDIAEHNLFHTKLLLHMQAEANIKIDVIWAVNKDCIADDPHDRIPVAMFFEDTGQGAFDDGPNFEPSDNSNWSEFLYDMGLGPNPFGDGDEMD
;
A
#
# COMPACT_ATOMS: atom_id res chain seq x y z
N MET A 1 -2.75 14.35 -11.51
CA MET A 1 -1.74 14.78 -10.51
C MET A 1 -2.37 14.54 -9.15
N THR A 2 -1.66 13.88 -8.23
CA THR A 2 -2.16 13.65 -6.86
C THR A 2 -2.20 14.97 -6.10
N SER A 3 -3.27 15.20 -5.33
CA SER A 3 -3.29 16.27 -4.34
C SER A 3 -2.82 15.70 -3.00
N TYR A 4 -1.55 15.90 -2.64
CA TYR A 4 -1.02 15.40 -1.36
C TYR A 4 -1.76 15.95 -0.13
N PRO A 5 -2.26 17.21 -0.11
CA PRO A 5 -3.12 17.66 0.97
C PRO A 5 -4.40 16.83 1.17
N GLU A 6 -4.95 16.24 0.10
CA GLU A 6 -6.10 15.34 0.22
C GLU A 6 -5.67 13.92 0.60
N LEU A 7 -4.50 13.47 0.14
CA LEU A 7 -3.94 12.17 0.52
C LEU A 7 -3.68 12.12 2.04
N LEU A 8 -3.07 13.16 2.61
CA LEU A 8 -2.76 13.27 4.04
C LEU A 8 -3.98 13.40 4.96
N LYS A 9 -5.20 13.50 4.42
CA LYS A 9 -6.44 13.40 5.22
C LYS A 9 -6.82 11.95 5.50
N ARG A 10 -6.22 10.99 4.81
CA ARG A 10 -6.46 9.55 4.98
C ARG A 10 -5.54 9.02 6.08
N PRO A 11 -5.94 7.93 6.78
CA PRO A 11 -5.05 7.23 7.69
C PRO A 11 -3.77 6.78 6.98
N ASN A 12 -2.62 7.08 7.58
CA ASN A 12 -1.35 6.48 7.18
C ASN A 12 -1.20 5.16 7.92
N LEU A 13 -1.16 4.04 7.20
CA LEU A 13 -1.09 2.70 7.82
C LEU A 13 0.25 2.40 8.49
N TYR A 14 1.27 3.25 8.32
CA TYR A 14 2.52 3.17 9.08
C TYR A 14 2.44 3.87 10.44
N ASP A 15 1.38 4.61 10.73
CA ASP A 15 1.18 5.26 12.05
C ASP A 15 0.55 4.29 13.08
N ASP A 16 0.11 3.11 12.65
CA ASP A 16 -0.55 2.10 13.50
C ASP A 16 0.05 0.70 13.25
N ASP A 17 0.54 0.07 14.32
CA ASP A 17 1.19 -1.25 14.27
C ASP A 17 0.19 -2.38 13.97
N ASP A 18 -1.12 -2.17 14.16
CA ASP A 18 -2.14 -3.17 13.85
C ASP A 18 -2.19 -3.50 12.34
N TYR A 19 -1.56 -2.68 11.49
CA TYR A 19 -1.46 -2.87 10.04
C TYR A 19 -0.12 -3.41 9.55
N GLU A 20 0.79 -3.82 10.45
CA GLU A 20 2.15 -4.28 10.11
C GLU A 20 2.15 -5.42 9.09
N ASP A 21 1.47 -6.52 9.39
CA ASP A 21 1.47 -7.68 8.52
C ASP A 21 0.90 -7.34 7.13
N PHE A 22 -0.14 -6.49 7.07
CA PHE A 22 -0.76 -6.08 5.82
C PHE A 22 0.17 -5.19 4.97
N ARG A 23 0.79 -4.17 5.57
CA ARG A 23 1.68 -3.27 4.82
C ARG A 23 2.95 -3.99 4.37
N ASP A 24 3.45 -4.93 5.17
CA ASP A 24 4.63 -5.73 4.85
C ASP A 24 4.32 -6.65 3.66
N GLU A 25 3.23 -7.40 3.66
CA GLU A 25 2.87 -8.27 2.54
C GLU A 25 2.72 -7.49 1.22
N ILE A 26 2.11 -6.30 1.26
CA ILE A 26 2.00 -5.42 0.07
C ILE A 26 3.36 -4.95 -0.41
N THR A 27 4.24 -4.49 0.48
CA THR A 27 5.55 -3.95 0.10
C THR A 27 6.55 -5.04 -0.29
N ASP A 28 6.52 -6.18 0.38
CA ASP A 28 7.29 -7.38 0.03
C ASP A 28 6.86 -7.94 -1.32
N THR A 29 5.56 -7.96 -1.62
CA THR A 29 5.07 -8.36 -2.95
C THR A 29 5.62 -7.44 -4.05
N LEU A 30 5.81 -6.15 -3.77
CA LEU A 30 6.35 -5.21 -4.76
C LEU A 30 7.87 -5.31 -4.93
N SER A 31 8.61 -5.72 -3.88
CA SER A 31 10.08 -5.82 -3.89
C SER A 31 10.64 -6.57 -5.13
N PRO A 32 10.16 -7.78 -5.49
CA PRO A 32 10.61 -8.49 -6.70
C PRO A 32 10.34 -7.76 -8.02
N GLY A 33 9.41 -6.80 -8.04
CA GLY A 33 8.95 -6.08 -9.22
C GLY A 33 9.74 -4.82 -9.57
N PHE A 34 10.72 -4.41 -8.75
CA PHE A 34 11.45 -3.17 -8.99
C PHE A 34 12.55 -3.30 -10.06
N PRO A 35 12.75 -2.27 -10.91
CA PRO A 35 11.96 -1.04 -10.99
C PRO A 35 10.58 -1.27 -11.62
N LEU A 36 9.52 -0.68 -11.03
CA LEU A 36 8.11 -0.81 -11.43
C LEU A 36 7.83 -0.06 -12.75
N THR A 37 8.45 -0.53 -13.83
CA THR A 37 8.35 0.07 -15.16
C THR A 37 7.14 -0.50 -15.90
N LYS A 38 5.99 0.20 -15.73
CA LYS A 38 4.68 0.02 -16.41
C LYS A 38 3.87 -1.20 -16.00
N GLN A 39 2.60 -0.94 -15.59
CA GLN A 39 1.47 -1.88 -15.53
C GLN A 39 1.88 -3.31 -15.16
N LEU A 40 2.66 -3.42 -14.09
CA LEU A 40 3.05 -4.70 -13.53
C LEU A 40 1.86 -5.24 -12.75
N GLU A 41 1.56 -6.51 -12.98
CA GLU A 41 0.52 -7.24 -12.27
C GLU A 41 1.20 -8.43 -11.59
N LEU A 42 1.11 -8.49 -10.26
CA LEU A 42 1.74 -9.50 -9.42
C LEU A 42 0.65 -10.26 -8.67
N GLU A 43 0.70 -11.59 -8.74
CA GLU A 43 -0.19 -12.47 -7.97
C GLU A 43 0.50 -12.87 -6.66
N PHE A 44 -0.28 -12.95 -5.59
CA PHE A 44 0.18 -13.33 -4.26
C PHE A 44 -0.99 -13.93 -3.44
N GLY A 45 -0.68 -14.48 -2.27
CA GLY A 45 -1.67 -15.11 -1.39
C GLY A 45 -2.59 -16.12 -2.11
N ALA A 46 -3.84 -16.17 -1.65
CA ALA A 46 -4.90 -16.95 -2.26
C ALA A 46 -5.58 -16.15 -3.39
N ARG A 47 -4.96 -16.15 -4.58
CA ARG A 47 -5.50 -15.47 -5.79
C ARG A 47 -5.68 -13.97 -5.63
N CYS A 48 -4.92 -13.35 -4.73
CA CYS A 48 -4.84 -11.90 -4.63
C CYS A 48 -3.92 -11.36 -5.71
N ARG A 49 -4.07 -10.07 -6.00
CA ARG A 49 -3.28 -9.44 -7.05
C ARG A 49 -3.05 -7.96 -6.80
N ILE A 50 -1.83 -7.51 -7.02
CA ILE A 50 -1.47 -6.10 -7.04
C ILE A 50 -1.19 -5.67 -8.48
N GLN A 51 -1.85 -4.60 -8.90
CA GLN A 51 -1.62 -3.96 -10.18
C GLN A 51 -1.01 -2.57 -9.97
N VAL A 52 0.20 -2.36 -10.48
CA VAL A 52 0.87 -1.05 -10.44
C VAL A 52 0.29 -0.15 -11.53
N ILE A 53 -0.36 0.93 -11.12
CA ILE A 53 -1.00 1.90 -12.02
C ILE A 53 0.00 2.93 -12.50
N SER A 54 0.79 3.47 -11.57
CA SER A 54 1.82 4.46 -11.87
C SER A 54 2.84 4.52 -10.77
N GLU A 55 4.06 4.86 -11.13
CA GLU A 55 5.09 5.32 -10.21
C GLU A 55 5.71 6.59 -10.77
N TYR A 56 6.03 7.54 -9.89
CA TYR A 56 6.77 8.74 -10.27
C TYR A 56 7.57 9.31 -9.10
N ASN A 57 8.70 9.94 -9.44
CA ASN A 57 9.50 10.72 -8.50
C ASN A 57 8.78 12.04 -8.18
N ILE A 58 8.74 12.41 -6.90
CA ILE A 58 8.15 13.64 -6.40
C ILE A 58 9.23 14.71 -6.41
N THR A 59 9.14 15.65 -7.34
CA THR A 59 10.20 16.66 -7.54
C THR A 59 9.77 18.09 -7.21
N ALA A 60 8.46 18.33 -7.03
CA ALA A 60 7.97 19.67 -6.73
C ALA A 60 8.26 20.01 -5.26
N GLU A 61 8.91 21.15 -5.02
CA GLU A 61 9.30 21.58 -3.67
C GLU A 61 8.09 21.74 -2.74
N GLU A 62 6.97 22.22 -3.26
CA GLU A 62 5.71 22.35 -2.51
C GLU A 62 5.20 20.98 -2.02
N ASP A 63 5.25 19.96 -2.86
CA ASP A 63 4.83 18.59 -2.53
C ASP A 63 5.80 17.94 -1.53
N LEU A 64 7.11 18.13 -1.73
CA LEU A 64 8.13 17.63 -0.81
C LEU A 64 7.98 18.24 0.59
N ASN A 65 7.70 19.54 0.69
CA ASN A 65 7.45 20.22 1.96
C ASN A 65 6.19 19.70 2.66
N ILE A 66 5.14 19.38 1.90
CA ILE A 66 3.91 18.79 2.44
C ILE A 66 4.18 17.39 3.00
N LEU A 67 5.00 16.59 2.29
CA LEU A 67 5.27 15.20 2.64
C LEU A 67 6.39 15.02 3.67
N ALA A 68 7.12 16.09 4.03
CA ALA A 68 8.22 16.03 5.00
C ALA A 68 7.79 15.36 6.33
N SER A 69 6.56 15.61 6.79
CA SER A 69 6.05 15.00 8.02
C SER A 69 5.89 13.48 7.97
N LEU A 70 5.83 12.88 6.78
CA LEU A 70 5.78 11.41 6.62
C LEU A 70 7.17 10.78 6.76
N VAL A 71 8.23 11.57 6.58
CA VAL A 71 9.62 11.10 6.54
C VAL A 71 10.28 11.25 7.91
N ASP A 72 9.90 12.28 8.67
CA ASP A 72 10.43 12.57 10.01
C ASP A 72 10.41 11.37 10.98
N PRO A 73 9.33 10.55 11.08
CA PRO A 73 9.29 9.40 12.00
C PRO A 73 10.37 8.35 11.72
N TRP A 74 10.87 8.29 10.49
CA TRP A 74 11.87 7.34 10.03
C TRP A 74 13.32 7.81 10.27
N ALA A 75 13.49 8.98 10.90
CA ALA A 75 14.79 9.64 11.06
C ALA A 75 15.55 9.85 9.74
N LEU A 76 14.81 10.04 8.65
CA LEU A 76 15.34 10.32 7.31
C LEU A 76 15.32 11.83 7.04
N ASP A 77 16.23 12.30 6.20
CA ASP A 77 16.29 13.70 5.75
C ASP A 77 15.78 13.82 4.30
N ILE A 78 14.72 14.59 4.09
CA ILE A 78 14.15 14.86 2.77
C ILE A 78 15.14 15.56 1.83
N ALA A 79 16.14 16.26 2.38
CA ALA A 79 17.22 16.86 1.59
C ALA A 79 18.21 15.81 1.05
N GLU A 80 18.28 14.63 1.65
CA GLU A 80 19.20 13.54 1.28
C GLU A 80 18.49 12.37 0.59
N HIS A 81 17.15 12.39 0.51
CA HIS A 81 16.35 11.34 -0.09
C HIS A 81 15.51 11.86 -1.27
N ASN A 82 15.29 10.99 -2.25
CA ASN A 82 14.25 11.15 -3.26
C ASN A 82 12.98 10.46 -2.77
N LEU A 83 11.82 11.07 -3.00
CA LEU A 83 10.54 10.43 -2.72
C LEU A 83 9.89 9.92 -4.01
N PHE A 84 9.34 8.71 -3.95
CA PHE A 84 8.58 8.12 -5.03
C PHE A 84 7.16 7.85 -4.56
N HIS A 85 6.18 8.16 -5.41
CA HIS A 85 4.79 7.81 -5.19
C HIS A 85 4.40 6.68 -6.13
N THR A 86 4.06 5.52 -5.56
CA THR A 86 3.53 4.38 -6.28
C THR A 86 2.02 4.27 -6.02
N LYS A 87 1.25 4.15 -7.10
CA LYS A 87 -0.19 3.93 -7.08
C LYS A 87 -0.52 2.52 -7.52
N LEU A 88 -1.35 1.86 -6.75
CA LEU A 88 -1.69 0.46 -6.92
C LEU A 88 -3.20 0.28 -6.95
N LEU A 89 -3.65 -0.78 -7.63
CA LEU A 89 -4.92 -1.43 -7.36
C LEU A 89 -4.64 -2.79 -6.74
N LEU A 90 -5.17 -2.99 -5.54
CA LEU A 90 -5.24 -4.26 -4.87
C LEU A 90 -6.56 -4.95 -5.25
N HIS A 91 -6.44 -6.22 -5.62
CA HIS A 91 -7.57 -7.08 -5.95
C HIS A 91 -7.53 -8.30 -5.05
N MET A 92 -8.52 -8.38 -4.17
CA MET A 92 -8.82 -9.48 -3.25
C MET A 92 -9.91 -10.38 -3.85
N GLN A 93 -10.23 -11.50 -3.19
CA GLN A 93 -11.34 -12.33 -3.65
C GLN A 93 -12.70 -11.70 -3.38
N ALA A 94 -12.90 -11.16 -2.17
CA ALA A 94 -14.13 -10.46 -1.79
C ALA A 94 -14.29 -9.11 -2.50
N GLU A 95 -13.19 -8.43 -2.82
CA GLU A 95 -13.24 -7.05 -3.30
C GLU A 95 -12.09 -6.72 -4.27
N ALA A 96 -12.37 -5.91 -5.29
CA ALA A 96 -11.41 -5.55 -6.32
C ALA A 96 -11.28 -4.03 -6.48
N ASN A 97 -10.15 -3.59 -7.06
CA ASN A 97 -9.83 -2.18 -7.30
C ASN A 97 -9.73 -1.32 -6.03
N ILE A 98 -9.33 -1.91 -4.91
CA ILE A 98 -8.93 -1.17 -3.71
C ILE A 98 -7.69 -0.36 -4.07
N LYS A 99 -7.71 0.94 -3.83
CA LYS A 99 -6.58 1.80 -4.15
C LYS A 99 -5.61 1.80 -2.98
N ILE A 100 -4.33 1.56 -3.31
CA ILE A 100 -3.24 1.73 -2.36
C ILE A 100 -2.27 2.76 -2.93
N ASP A 101 -1.94 3.76 -2.12
CA ASP A 101 -0.90 4.75 -2.42
C ASP A 101 0.27 4.50 -1.47
N VAL A 102 1.47 4.22 -2.00
CA VAL A 102 2.69 4.02 -1.20
C VAL A 102 3.67 5.14 -1.50
N ILE A 103 4.23 5.76 -0.45
CA ILE A 103 5.32 6.71 -0.54
C ILE A 103 6.60 6.01 -0.12
N TRP A 104 7.61 6.05 -0.98
CA TRP A 104 8.93 5.47 -0.74
C TRP A 104 9.96 6.57 -0.61
N ALA A 105 10.92 6.41 0.29
CA ALA A 105 12.16 7.16 0.34
C ALA A 105 13.31 6.31 -0.20
N VAL A 106 14.16 6.93 -1.01
CA VAL A 106 15.39 6.32 -1.54
C VAL A 106 16.53 7.31 -1.34
N ASN A 107 17.65 6.86 -0.79
CA ASN A 107 18.83 7.72 -0.66
C ASN A 107 19.23 8.28 -2.04
N LYS A 108 19.55 9.57 -2.14
CA LYS A 108 19.93 10.22 -3.40
C LYS A 108 21.15 9.61 -4.06
N ASP A 109 22.03 9.01 -3.27
CA ASP A 109 23.25 8.33 -3.74
C ASP A 109 23.00 6.88 -4.16
N CYS A 110 21.81 6.33 -3.88
CA CYS A 110 21.42 4.96 -4.23
C CYS A 110 20.80 4.84 -5.63
N ILE A 111 20.71 3.60 -6.12
CA ILE A 111 20.06 3.30 -7.39
C ILE A 111 18.58 3.10 -7.12
N ALA A 112 17.73 4.02 -7.58
CA ALA A 112 16.27 3.95 -7.38
C ALA A 112 15.59 2.68 -7.95
N ASP A 113 16.31 1.92 -8.77
CA ASP A 113 15.87 0.67 -9.37
C ASP A 113 16.17 -0.56 -8.51
N ASP A 114 16.94 -0.45 -7.41
CA ASP A 114 17.15 -1.53 -6.45
C ASP A 114 16.03 -1.53 -5.39
N PRO A 115 15.23 -2.60 -5.27
CA PRO A 115 14.18 -2.68 -4.24
C PRO A 115 14.73 -2.57 -2.82
N HIS A 116 15.96 -3.02 -2.56
CA HIS A 116 16.55 -2.97 -1.22
C HIS A 116 16.93 -1.55 -0.77
N ASP A 117 17.05 -0.62 -1.72
CA ASP A 117 17.35 0.78 -1.43
C ASP A 117 16.07 1.60 -1.15
N ARG A 118 14.88 0.98 -1.25
CA ARG A 118 13.58 1.63 -1.04
C ARG A 118 13.06 1.39 0.37
N ILE A 119 12.77 2.49 1.06
CA ILE A 119 12.17 2.49 2.39
C ILE A 119 10.73 2.98 2.24
N PRO A 120 9.70 2.15 2.48
CA PRO A 120 8.33 2.65 2.51
C PRO A 120 8.17 3.55 3.75
N VAL A 121 7.68 4.77 3.55
CA VAL A 121 7.51 5.75 4.64
C VAL A 121 6.06 6.06 4.95
N ALA A 122 5.15 5.77 4.01
CA ALA A 122 3.72 5.87 4.21
C ALA A 122 2.95 4.96 3.26
N MET A 123 1.76 4.53 3.70
CA MET A 123 0.81 3.77 2.90
C MET A 123 -0.60 4.26 3.22
N PHE A 124 -1.40 4.52 2.18
CA PHE A 124 -2.77 4.97 2.30
C PHE A 124 -3.70 4.00 1.58
N PHE A 125 -4.82 3.68 2.23
CA PHE A 125 -5.87 2.81 1.72
C PHE A 125 -7.09 3.61 1.28
N GLU A 126 -7.71 3.19 0.18
CA GLU A 126 -9.04 3.63 -0.22
C GLU A 126 -9.75 2.46 -0.90
N ASP A 127 -10.65 1.84 -0.17
CA ASP A 127 -11.73 1.08 -0.75
C ASP A 127 -12.76 2.08 -1.34
N THR A 128 -13.15 1.85 -2.59
CA THR A 128 -14.05 2.75 -3.33
C THR A 128 -15.54 2.48 -3.06
N GLY A 129 -15.86 1.45 -2.27
CA GLY A 129 -17.21 1.03 -1.97
C GLY A 129 -17.94 0.47 -3.19
N GLN A 130 -17.22 -0.26 -4.04
CA GLN A 130 -17.80 -0.88 -5.26
C GLN A 130 -18.14 -2.36 -5.07
N GLY A 131 -17.96 -2.90 -3.86
CA GLY A 131 -18.41 -4.22 -3.46
C GLY A 131 -19.92 -4.29 -3.25
N ALA A 132 -20.43 -5.51 -3.07
CA ALA A 132 -21.87 -5.78 -2.95
C ALA A 132 -22.49 -5.27 -1.63
N PHE A 133 -21.66 -4.84 -0.66
CA PHE A 133 -22.07 -4.57 0.71
C PHE A 133 -21.56 -3.23 1.27
N ASP A 134 -21.12 -2.29 0.42
CA ASP A 134 -20.46 -1.07 0.89
C ASP A 134 -21.37 0.16 0.97
N ASP A 135 -21.17 0.98 2.01
CA ASP A 135 -21.92 2.22 2.28
C ASP A 135 -21.19 3.50 1.78
N GLY A 136 -20.15 3.34 0.96
CA GLY A 136 -19.34 4.44 0.42
C GLY A 136 -17.84 4.15 0.50
N PRO A 137 -16.98 5.12 0.15
CA PRO A 137 -15.54 4.91 0.22
C PRO A 137 -15.07 4.75 1.68
N ASN A 138 -14.24 3.74 1.92
CA ASN A 138 -13.61 3.46 3.21
C ASN A 138 -12.10 3.70 3.12
N PHE A 139 -11.55 4.42 4.09
CA PHE A 139 -10.12 4.73 4.18
C PHE A 139 -9.40 4.02 5.33
N GLU A 140 -10.16 3.31 6.17
CA GLU A 140 -9.67 2.56 7.33
C GLU A 140 -9.84 1.06 7.05
N PRO A 141 -8.76 0.29 6.77
CA PRO A 141 -8.88 -1.10 6.37
C PRO A 141 -9.67 -1.94 7.38
N SER A 142 -9.48 -1.71 8.68
CA SER A 142 -10.18 -2.45 9.73
C SER A 142 -11.70 -2.23 9.77
N ASP A 143 -12.17 -1.11 9.22
CA ASP A 143 -13.60 -0.80 9.13
C ASP A 143 -14.26 -1.48 7.91
N ASN A 144 -13.46 -2.07 7.00
CA ASN A 144 -14.00 -2.82 5.86
C ASN A 144 -14.60 -4.15 6.35
N SER A 145 -15.82 -4.44 5.92
CA SER A 145 -16.56 -5.63 6.33
C SER A 145 -15.88 -6.96 5.96
N ASN A 146 -14.99 -6.92 4.96
CA ASN A 146 -14.20 -8.05 4.47
C ASN A 146 -12.77 -8.07 5.04
N TRP A 147 -12.42 -7.21 6.00
CA TRP A 147 -11.03 -7.09 6.50
C TRP A 147 -10.43 -8.43 6.97
N SER A 148 -11.20 -9.23 7.73
CA SER A 148 -10.73 -10.55 8.17
C SER A 148 -10.51 -11.53 7.01
N GLU A 149 -11.31 -11.42 5.94
CA GLU A 149 -11.10 -12.20 4.71
C GLU A 149 -9.88 -11.71 3.95
N PHE A 150 -9.63 -10.39 3.91
CA PHE A 150 -8.42 -9.85 3.28
C PHE A 150 -7.16 -10.41 3.95
N LEU A 151 -7.10 -10.37 5.28
CA LEU A 151 -5.97 -10.92 6.02
C LEU A 151 -5.80 -12.43 5.78
N TYR A 152 -6.90 -13.18 5.75
CA TYR A 152 -6.84 -14.62 5.47
C TYR A 152 -6.38 -14.94 4.03
N ASP A 153 -6.92 -14.21 3.05
CA ASP A 153 -6.55 -14.33 1.64
C ASP A 153 -5.06 -14.04 1.42
N MET A 154 -4.49 -13.10 2.18
CA MET A 154 -3.06 -12.81 2.20
C MET A 154 -2.22 -13.84 2.99
N GLY A 155 -2.86 -14.76 3.71
CA GLY A 155 -2.17 -15.73 4.58
C GLY A 155 -1.71 -15.17 5.93
N LEU A 156 -2.22 -14.00 6.33
CA LEU A 156 -1.85 -13.26 7.55
C LEU A 156 -2.82 -13.51 8.71
N GLY A 157 -4.07 -13.88 8.40
CA GLY A 157 -5.15 -14.04 9.38
C GLY A 157 -5.67 -15.48 9.52
N PRO A 158 -6.44 -15.76 10.58
CA PRO A 158 -7.16 -17.03 10.70
C PRO A 158 -8.29 -17.13 9.66
N ASN A 159 -8.72 -18.35 9.34
CA ASN A 159 -9.86 -18.58 8.45
C ASN A 159 -11.16 -17.96 9.02
N PRO A 160 -11.76 -16.94 8.37
CA PRO A 160 -12.94 -16.26 8.88
C PRO A 160 -14.24 -17.03 8.59
N PHE A 161 -14.20 -18.03 7.72
CA PHE A 161 -15.37 -18.85 7.36
C PHE A 161 -15.64 -19.97 8.37
N GLY A 162 -14.80 -20.08 9.41
CA GLY A 162 -14.82 -21.16 10.40
C GLY A 162 -14.19 -22.46 9.87
N ASP A 163 -13.98 -23.42 10.77
CA ASP A 163 -13.58 -24.79 10.46
C ASP A 163 -14.74 -25.52 9.76
N GLY A 164 -15.12 -25.07 8.57
CA GLY A 164 -16.12 -25.75 7.75
C GLY A 164 -15.56 -27.08 7.27
N ASP A 165 -15.72 -28.11 8.10
CA ASP A 165 -15.43 -29.53 7.90
C ASP A 165 -14.31 -29.82 6.88
N GLU A 166 -13.11 -30.15 7.40
CA GLU A 166 -12.29 -31.18 6.78
C GLU A 166 -13.18 -32.44 6.66
N MET A 167 -13.95 -32.54 5.57
CA MET A 167 -14.52 -33.82 5.15
C MET A 167 -13.36 -34.61 4.56
N ASP A 168 -12.77 -35.46 5.41
CA ASP A 168 -12.03 -36.71 5.16
C ASP A 168 -11.33 -36.90 3.79
#